data_AF-A0A961QN66-F1
#
_entry.id   AF-A0A961QN66-F1
#
_cell.length_a   1.000
_cell.length_b   1.000
_cell.length_c   1.000
_cell.angle_alpha   90.00
_cell.angle_beta   90.00
_cell.angle_gamma   90.00
#
_symmetry.space_group_name_H-M   'P 1'
#
loop_
_entity.id
_entity.type
_entity.pdbx_description
1 polymer ?
#
loop_
_entity_poly.entity_id
_entity_poly.type
_entity_poly.pdbx_seq_one_letter_code
_entity_poly.pdbx_strand_id
1 'polypeptide(L)' 'MVSVLICGGGVGGLAAAIALGQMGHAVSVFEQARQFGRVGADVNLTPNAVHALDRLG' A
#
# COMPACT_ATOMS: atom_id res chain seq x y z
N MET A 1 16.42 10.55 4.33
CA MET A 1 15.00 10.91 4.50
C MET A 1 14.56 11.72 3.30
N VAL A 2 13.49 11.31 2.62
CA VAL A 2 12.95 12.01 1.44
C VAL A 2 11.42 12.06 1.54
N SER A 3 10.82 13.01 0.83
CA SER A 3 9.37 13.12 0.68
C SER A 3 8.91 12.29 -0.52
N VAL A 4 7.98 11.37 -0.30
CA VAL A 4 7.43 10.48 -1.34
C VAL A 4 5.94 10.74 -1.49
N LEU A 5 5.49 10.93 -2.73
CA LEU A 5 4.09 10.98 -3.10
C LEU A 5 3.71 9.68 -3.79
N ILE A 6 2.62 9.05 -3.34
CA ILE A 6 2.05 7.85 -3.95
C ILE A 6 0.69 8.20 -4.57
N CYS A 7 0.56 7.98 -5.88
CA CYS A 7 -0.68 8.15 -6.62
C CYS A 7 -1.46 6.83 -6.64
N GLY A 8 -2.46 6.70 -5.77
CA GLY A 8 -3.35 5.55 -5.65
C GLY A 8 -3.30 4.91 -4.25
N GLY A 9 -4.45 4.76 -3.63
CA GLY A 9 -4.67 4.14 -2.32
C GLY A 9 -5.06 2.66 -2.38
N GLY A 10 -4.78 1.98 -3.50
CA GLY A 10 -5.00 0.54 -3.62
C GLY A 10 -3.98 -0.29 -2.81
N VAL A 11 -4.11 -1.63 -2.85
CA VAL A 11 -3.26 -2.58 -2.10
C VAL A 11 -1.76 -2.29 -2.30
N GLY A 12 -1.31 -2.12 -3.55
CA GLY A 12 0.09 -1.83 -3.84
C GLY A 12 0.56 -0.47 -3.34
N GLY A 13 -0.29 0.57 -3.45
CA GLY A 13 0.04 1.92 -3.00
C GLY A 13 0.17 2.00 -1.48
N LEU A 14 -0.76 1.38 -0.75
CA LEU A 14 -0.69 1.30 0.71
C LEU A 14 0.47 0.42 1.19
N ALA A 15 0.74 -0.71 0.54
CA ALA A 15 1.90 -1.55 0.86
C ALA A 15 3.22 -0.77 0.67
N ALA A 16 3.36 -0.04 -0.43
CA ALA A 16 4.52 0.82 -0.67
C ALA A 16 4.61 1.96 0.38
N ALA A 17 3.48 2.56 0.76
CA ALA A 17 3.45 3.62 1.77
C ALA A 17 3.96 3.13 3.12
N ILE A 18 3.53 1.94 3.55
CA ILE A 18 3.96 1.32 4.80
C ILE A 18 5.47 1.01 4.75
N ALA A 19 5.93 0.35 3.69
CA ALA A 19 7.34 -0.02 3.54
C ALA A 19 8.25 1.23 3.59
N LEU A 20 7.91 2.27 2.84
CA LEU A 20 8.68 3.51 2.80
C LEU A 20 8.60 4.30 4.12
N GLY A 21 7.45 4.27 4.79
CA GLY A 21 7.29 4.83 6.13
C GLY A 21 8.17 4.13 7.17
N GLN A 22 8.24 2.79 7.15
CA GLN A 22 9.13 2.00 8.00
C GLN A 22 10.62 2.29 7.75
N MET A 23 10.98 2.65 6.51
CA MET A 23 12.32 3.12 6.16
C MET A 23 12.61 4.57 6.59
N GLY A 24 11.66 5.26 7.23
CA GLY A 24 11.80 6.62 7.75
C GLY A 24 11.59 7.72 6.71
N HIS A 25 10.91 7.43 5.59
CA HIS A 25 10.53 8.45 4.61
C HIS A 25 9.22 9.15 5.01
N ALA A 26 9.07 10.41 4.61
CA ALA A 26 7.79 11.12 4.76
C ALA A 26 6.91 10.78 3.55
N VAL A 27 5.82 10.06 3.76
CA VAL A 27 4.99 9.52 2.67
C VAL A 27 3.58 10.10 2.71
N SER A 28 3.11 10.57 1.56
CA SER A 28 1.73 11.03 1.35
C SER A 28 1.07 10.21 0.24
N VAL A 29 -0.10 9.64 0.52
CA VAL A 29 -0.89 8.86 -0.45
C VAL A 29 -2.07 9.70 -0.90
N PHE A 30 -2.30 9.77 -2.22
CA PHE A 30 -3.44 10.45 -2.82
C PHE A 30 -4.29 9.43 -3.58
N GLU A 31 -5.57 9.34 -3.24
CA GLU A 31 -6.55 8.45 -3.88
C GLU A 31 -7.67 9.28 -4.50
N GLN A 32 -8.07 8.94 -5.73
CA GLN A 32 -9.15 9.64 -6.43
C GLN A 32 -10.53 9.31 -5.85
N ALA A 33 -10.69 8.08 -5.33
CA ALA A 33 -11.92 7.63 -4.73
C ALA A 33 -12.14 8.34 -3.38
N ARG A 34 -13.37 8.83 -3.16
CA ARG A 34 -13.74 9.51 -1.91
C ARG A 34 -13.75 8.59 -0.68
N GLN A 35 -13.83 7.28 -0.91
CA GLN A 35 -13.86 6.26 0.13
C GLN A 35 -13.39 4.92 -0.45
N PHE A 36 -12.89 4.04 0.41
CA PHE A 36 -12.63 2.65 0.04
C PHE A 36 -13.95 1.91 -0.18
N GLY A 37 -13.97 1.02 -1.17
CA GLY A 37 -15.15 0.24 -1.53
C GLY A 37 -14.77 -1.16 -2.01
N ARG A 38 -15.76 -2.06 -2.03
CA ARG A 38 -15.58 -3.40 -2.61
C ARG A 38 -15.72 -3.32 -4.14
N VAL A 39 -14.76 -3.91 -4.84
CA VAL A 39 -14.80 -4.09 -6.30
C VAL A 39 -15.70 -5.29 -6.68
N GLY A 40 -15.90 -6.26 -5.77
CA GLY A 40 -16.79 -7.41 -5.97
C GLY A 40 -16.10 -8.66 -6.54
N ALA A 41 -14.77 -8.72 -6.52
CA ALA A 41 -13.98 -9.88 -6.93
C ALA A 41 -13.05 -10.33 -5.79
N ASP A 42 -12.77 -11.63 -5.75
CA ASP A 42 -11.78 -12.20 -4.84
C ASP A 42 -10.36 -11.82 -5.28
N VAL A 43 -9.48 -11.61 -4.31
CA VAL A 43 -8.05 -11.41 -4.52
C VAL A 43 -7.32 -12.57 -3.85
N ASN A 44 -6.66 -13.41 -4.66
CA ASN A 44 -5.83 -14.49 -4.13
C ASN A 44 -4.43 -13.95 -3.78
N LEU A 45 -3.99 -14.19 -2.54
CA LEU A 45 -2.62 -13.91 -2.11
C LEU A 45 -1.79 -15.19 -2.19
N THR A 46 -0.81 -15.20 -3.09
CA THR A 46 0.14 -16.30 -3.25
C THR A 46 1.26 -16.20 -2.20
N PRO A 47 2.07 -17.26 -1.99
CA PRO A 47 3.07 -17.29 -0.91
C PRO A 47 4.06 -16.11 -0.90
N ASN A 48 4.45 -15.62 -2.07
CA ASN A 48 5.33 -14.45 -2.19
C ASN A 48 4.66 -13.14 -1.73
N ALA A 49 3.35 -12.99 -1.96
CA ALA A 49 2.59 -11.84 -1.51
C ALA A 49 2.40 -11.87 0.01
N VAL A 50 2.06 -13.03 0.57
CA VAL A 50 1.94 -13.22 2.03
C VAL A 50 3.28 -12.95 2.72
N HIS A 51 4.38 -13.54 2.23
CA HIS A 51 5.72 -13.28 2.79
C HIS A 51 6.13 -11.79 2.72
N ALA A 52 5.72 -11.07 1.67
CA ALA A 52 5.94 -9.63 1.59
C ALA A 52 5.11 -8.86 2.62
N LEU A 53 3.85 -9.23 2.83
CA LEU A 53 2.96 -8.61 3.82
C LEU A 53 3.43 -8.87 5.25
N ASP A 54 3.93 -10.07 5.57
CA ASP A 54 4.48 -10.40 6.90
C ASP A 54 5.61 -9.44 7.32
N ARG A 55 6.35 -8.87 6.35
CA ARG A 55 7.40 -7.87 6.61
C ARG A 55 6.85 -6.49 6.91
N LEU A 56 5.62 -6.20 6.52
CA LEU A 56 4.97 -4.91 6.70
C LEU A 56 4.23 -4.81 8.05
N GLY A 57 4.08 -5.93 8.77
CA GLY A 57 3.37 -6.01 10.06
C GLY A 57 1.88 -6.28 9.90
#